data_AF-A0A497RT29-F1
#
_entry.id   AF-A0A497RT29-F1
#
_cell.length_a   1.000
_cell.length_b   1.000
_cell.length_c   1.000
_cell.angle_alpha   90.00
_cell.angle_beta   90.00
_cell.angle_gamma   90.00
#
_symmetry.space_group_name_H-M   'P 1'
#
loop_
_entity.id
_entity.type
_entity.pdbx_description
1 polymer ?
#
loop_
_entity_poly.entity_id
_entity_poly.type
_entity_poly.pdbx_seq_one_letter_code
_entity_poly.pdbx_strand_id
1 'polypeptide(L)' 'MTKGTPSLGKRSKRHTHIRCKRCGKNSFHVRKRICASCGYGKTRRFNK' A
#
# COMPACT_ATOMS: atom_id res chain seq x y z
N MET A 1 13.92 6.77 25.01
CA MET A 1 13.15 6.60 23.75
C MET A 1 13.92 5.72 22.79
N THR A 2 13.80 4.40 22.88
CA THR A 2 14.51 3.48 21.99
C THR A 2 13.72 3.28 20.69
N LYS A 3 14.06 4.05 19.65
CA LYS A 3 13.59 3.83 18.28
C LYS A 3 14.38 2.66 17.69
N GLY A 4 13.80 1.45 17.70
CA GLY A 4 14.47 0.25 17.20
C GLY A 4 13.54 -0.97 17.18
N THR A 5 14.11 -2.13 17.47
CA THR A 5 13.40 -3.41 17.60
C THR A 5 12.09 -3.37 18.42
N PRO A 6 11.98 -2.71 19.60
CA PRO A 6 10.71 -2.70 20.35
C PRO A 6 9.57 -1.98 19.61
N SER A 7 9.87 -1.13 18.63
CA SER A 7 8.85 -0.40 17.85
C SER A 7 8.27 -1.20 16.69
N LEU A 8 8.96 -2.25 16.21
CA LEU A 8 8.56 -3.02 15.03
C LEU A 8 7.34 -3.93 15.29
N GLY A 9 7.17 -4.40 16.53
CA GLY A 9 6.00 -5.22 16.92
C GLY A 9 4.64 -4.51 16.76
N LYS A 10 4.63 -3.17 16.63
CA LYS A 10 3.40 -2.40 16.39
C LYS A 10 2.95 -2.41 14.91
N ARG A 11 3.78 -2.92 13.98
CA ARG A 11 3.52 -2.87 12.53
C ARG A 11 2.73 -4.06 11.96
N SER A 12 2.49 -5.11 12.76
CA SER A 12 1.83 -6.35 12.33
C SER A 12 0.29 -6.29 12.26
N LYS A 13 -0.35 -5.24 12.81
CA LYS A 13 -1.81 -5.19 12.97
C LYS A 13 -2.61 -5.23 11.67
N ARG A 14 -2.12 -4.63 10.58
CA ARG A 14 -2.84 -4.62 9.29
C ARG A 14 -1.91 -4.26 8.14
N HIS A 15 -1.96 -5.04 7.07
CA HIS A 15 -1.32 -4.67 5.81
C HIS A 15 -2.03 -3.47 5.19
N THR A 16 -1.26 -2.42 4.89
CA THR A 16 -1.75 -1.20 4.24
C THR A 16 -1.99 -1.39 2.76
N HIS A 17 -1.18 -2.26 2.13
CA HIS A 17 -1.23 -2.57 0.71
C HIS A 17 -1.78 -3.97 0.47
N ILE A 18 -2.64 -4.10 -0.54
CA ILE A 18 -3.19 -5.35 -1.05
C ILE A 18 -2.95 -5.45 -2.56
N ARG A 19 -3.30 -6.60 -3.13
CA ARG A 19 -3.23 -6.84 -4.57
C ARG A 19 -4.16 -5.88 -5.33
N CYS A 20 -3.59 -5.14 -6.28
CA CYS A 20 -4.33 -4.20 -7.11
C CYS A 20 -5.15 -4.92 -8.18
N LYS A 21 -6.45 -4.64 -8.23
CA LYS A 21 -7.37 -5.22 -9.24
C LYS A 21 -6.99 -4.89 -10.69
N ARG A 22 -6.34 -3.75 -10.94
CA ARG A 22 -5.92 -3.34 -12.29
C ARG A 22 -4.59 -3.97 -12.75
N CYS A 23 -3.53 -3.93 -11.94
CA CYS A 23 -2.17 -4.32 -12.37
C CYS A 23 -1.63 -5.59 -11.68
N GLY A 24 -2.38 -6.20 -10.77
CA GLY A 24 -1.98 -7.44 -10.09
C GLY A 24 -0.86 -7.30 -9.05
N LYS A 25 -0.20 -6.13 -8.92
CA LYS A 25 0.87 -5.88 -7.93
C LYS A 25 0.31 -5.64 -6.52
N ASN A 26 1.07 -5.98 -5.46
CA ASN A 26 0.70 -5.74 -4.06
C ASN A 26 0.90 -4.28 -3.63
N SER A 27 0.30 -3.36 -4.37
CA SER A 27 0.57 -1.92 -4.26
C SER A 27 -0.70 -1.08 -4.07
N PHE A 28 -1.87 -1.72 -3.93
CA PHE A 28 -3.14 -1.02 -3.72
C PHE A 28 -3.33 -0.67 -2.26
N HIS A 29 -3.35 0.63 -1.94
CA HIS A 29 -3.52 1.10 -0.58
C HIS A 29 -4.99 1.04 -0.18
N VAL A 30 -5.33 0.23 0.83
CA VAL A 30 -6.74 -0.02 1.22
C VAL A 30 -7.45 1.24 1.73
N ARG A 31 -6.80 1.98 2.65
CA ARG A 31 -7.40 3.21 3.22
C ARG A 31 -7.56 4.34 2.19
N LYS A 32 -6.53 4.57 1.37
CA LYS A 32 -6.52 5.65 0.36
C LYS A 32 -7.22 5.26 -0.94
N ARG A 33 -7.54 3.97 -1.14
CA ARG A 33 -8.13 3.39 -2.36
C ARG A 33 -7.35 3.72 -3.64
N ILE A 34 -6.03 3.84 -3.54
CA ILE A 34 -5.14 4.20 -4.66
C ILE A 34 -4.01 3.17 -4.78
N CYS A 35 -3.70 2.76 -6.01
CA CYS A 35 -2.52 1.95 -6.31
C CYS A 35 -1.29 2.82 -6.57
N ALA A 36 -0.22 2.56 -5.82
CA ALA A 36 1.05 3.27 -5.97
C ALA A 36 1.74 2.95 -7.30
N SER A 37 1.59 1.72 -7.83
CA SER A 37 2.28 1.31 -9.05
C SER A 37 1.59 1.80 -10.32
N CYS A 38 0.29 1.55 -10.48
CA CYS A 38 -0.40 1.85 -11.74
C CYS A 38 -1.32 3.08 -11.70
N GLY A 39 -1.43 3.75 -10.55
CA GLY A 39 -2.32 4.90 -10.38
C GLY A 39 -3.81 4.56 -10.26
N TYR A 40 -4.19 3.27 -10.27
CA TYR A 40 -5.59 2.84 -10.12
C TYR A 40 -6.27 3.46 -8.89
N GLY A 41 -7.40 4.14 -9.11
CA GLY A 41 -8.12 4.91 -8.08
C GLY A 41 -7.80 6.40 -8.04
N LYS A 42 -6.62 6.82 -8.54
CA LYS A 42 -6.24 8.24 -8.70
C LYS A 42 -6.35 8.69 -10.16
N THR A 43 -5.94 7.85 -11.10
CA THR A 43 -5.89 8.17 -12.54
C THR A 43 -6.57 7.09 -13.37
N ARG A 44 -7.19 7.52 -14.49
CA ARG A 44 -7.78 6.60 -15.48
C ARG A 44 -6.70 5.91 -16.32
N ARG A 45 -5.63 6.61 -16.65
CA ARG A 45 -4.46 6.08 -17.37
C ARG A 45 -3.53 5.33 -16.42
N PHE A 46 -2.79 4.37 -16.95
CA PHE A 46 -1.67 3.78 -16.23
C PHE A 46 -0.58 4.83 -16.01
N ASN A 47 -0.03 4.87 -14.81
CA ASN A 47 1.26 5.52 -14.60
C ASN A 47 2.28 4.71 -15.42
N LYS A 48 2.87 5.33 -16.44
CA LYS A 48 4.01 4.76 -17.16
C LYS A 48 5.18 4.60 -16.21
#